data_AF-W2IMT7-F1
#
_entry.id   AF-W2IMT7-F1
#
_cell.length_a   1.000
_cell.length_b   1.000
_cell.length_c   1.000
_cell.angle_alpha   90.00
_cell.angle_beta   90.00
_cell.angle_gamma   90.00
#
_symmetry.space_group_name_H-M   'P 1'
#
loop_
_entity.id
_entity.type
_entity.pdbx_description
1 polymer ?
#
loop_
_entity_poly.entity_id
_entity_poly.type
_entity_poly.pdbx_seq_one_letter_code
_entity_poly.pdbx_strand_id
1 'polypeptide(L)'
;HEKQVFIEKYEAYCRQLSALETAFFRPFRIPVGRCEEDERRRLIAMFDSCKPLDEIAEAYWTNYFWEGQIAGELDFDKVKTIMSSKLSIDTRLANADSHVSKLAHEMYQALDKETMEWMVQKNPKKLFSSKNRRN
;
A
#
# COMPACT_ATOMS: atom_id res chain seq x y z
N HIS A 1 -5.56 -2.93 6.41
CA HIS A 1 -5.60 -4.36 6.76
C HIS A 1 -4.52 -5.17 6.02
N GLU A 2 -4.41 -5.09 4.70
CA GLU A 2 -3.41 -5.86 3.92
C GLU A 2 -1.95 -5.67 4.35
N LYS A 3 -1.49 -4.42 4.54
CA LYS A 3 -0.12 -4.14 5.01
C LYS A 3 0.18 -4.81 6.36
N GLN A 4 -0.80 -4.84 7.28
CA GLN A 4 -0.65 -5.46 8.60
C GLN A 4 -0.49 -6.99 8.46
N VAL A 5 -1.35 -7.63 7.66
CA VAL A 5 -1.27 -9.08 7.39
C VAL A 5 0.08 -9.44 6.74
N PHE A 6 0.57 -8.60 5.82
CA PHE A 6 1.88 -8.78 5.21
C PHE A 6 2.99 -8.73 6.27
N ILE A 7 3.02 -7.70 7.12
CA ILE A 7 4.04 -7.56 8.19
C ILE A 7 4.01 -8.74 9.15
N GLU A 8 2.83 -9.20 9.56
CA GLU A 8 2.69 -10.35 10.45
C GLU A 8 3.32 -11.62 9.85
N LYS A 9 3.08 -11.87 8.55
CA LYS A 9 3.67 -13.00 7.83
C LYS A 9 5.19 -12.84 7.65
N TYR A 10 5.65 -11.65 7.29
CA TYR A 10 7.06 -11.37 7.07
C TYR A 10 7.88 -11.45 8.37
N GLU A 11 7.33 -11.00 9.48
CA GLU A 11 7.95 -11.17 10.80
C GLU A 11 8.03 -12.65 11.20
N ALA A 12 6.98 -13.43 10.95
CA ALA A 12 7.00 -14.87 11.22
C ALA A 12 8.09 -15.58 10.40
N TYR A 13 8.21 -15.25 9.11
CA TYR A 13 9.30 -15.70 8.25
C TYR A 13 10.68 -15.32 8.81
N CYS A 14 10.88 -14.07 9.23
CA CYS A 14 12.15 -13.63 9.82
C CYS A 14 12.49 -14.39 11.10
N ARG A 15 11.50 -14.71 11.96
CA ARG A 15 11.69 -15.52 13.17
C ARG A 15 12.13 -16.95 12.81
N GLN A 16 11.47 -17.56 11.83
CA GLN A 16 11.82 -18.91 11.35
C GLN A 16 13.25 -18.94 10.79
N LEU A 17 13.64 -17.95 9.98
CA LEU A 17 15.02 -17.85 9.50
C LEU A 17 16.02 -17.68 10.64
N SER A 18 15.72 -16.81 11.61
CA SER A 18 16.63 -16.58 12.73
C SER A 18 16.82 -17.83 13.60
N ALA A 19 15.81 -18.71 13.67
CA ALA A 19 15.92 -19.99 14.37
C ALA A 19 16.85 -21.00 13.67
N LEU A 20 17.12 -20.82 12.37
CA LEU A 20 18.07 -21.62 11.60
C LEU A 20 19.50 -21.05 11.63
N GLU A 21 19.69 -19.86 12.21
CA GLU A 21 21.00 -19.23 12.33
C GLU A 21 21.87 -19.98 13.32
N THR A 22 23.12 -20.25 12.93
CA THR A 22 24.13 -20.90 13.77
C THR A 22 25.43 -20.08 13.69
N ALA A 23 26.42 -20.43 14.50
CA ALA A 23 27.73 -19.78 14.46
C ALA A 23 28.42 -19.82 13.07
N PHE A 24 28.05 -20.79 12.22
CA PHE A 24 28.65 -21.02 10.91
C PHE A 24 27.71 -20.75 9.73
N PHE A 25 26.43 -20.49 10.00
CA PHE A 25 25.43 -20.31 8.95
C PHE A 25 24.46 -19.20 9.31
N ARG A 26 24.35 -18.22 8.42
CA ARG A 26 23.41 -17.11 8.53
C ARG A 26 22.50 -17.08 7.30
N PRO A 27 21.22 -17.44 7.45
CA PRO A 27 20.29 -17.43 6.33
C PRO A 27 20.13 -16.04 5.71
N PHE A 28 20.07 -15.99 4.38
CA PHE A 28 19.74 -14.76 3.66
C PHE A 28 18.27 -14.39 3.87
N ARG A 29 18.02 -13.14 4.26
CA ARG A 29 16.66 -12.60 4.40
C ARG A 29 16.25 -11.94 3.09
N ILE A 30 15.12 -12.36 2.53
CA ILE A 30 14.57 -11.73 1.32
C ILE A 30 14.16 -10.29 1.65
N PRO A 31 14.59 -9.28 0.87
CA PRO A 31 14.16 -7.91 1.05
C PRO A 31 12.63 -7.77 0.96
N VAL A 32 12.04 -6.89 1.77
CA VAL A 32 10.60 -6.63 1.83
C VAL A 32 10.04 -6.28 0.46
N GLY A 33 10.72 -5.41 -0.30
CA GLY A 33 10.29 -5.05 -1.65
C GLY A 33 10.17 -6.28 -2.55
N ARG A 34 11.10 -7.24 -2.44
CA ARG A 34 11.14 -8.45 -3.26
C ARG A 34 10.09 -9.49 -2.89
N CYS A 35 9.48 -9.38 -1.71
CA CYS A 35 8.38 -10.26 -1.31
C CYS A 35 7.08 -9.95 -2.04
N GLU A 36 6.97 -8.78 -2.69
CA GLU A 36 5.76 -8.34 -3.35
C GLU A 36 5.83 -8.45 -4.87
N GLU A 37 4.67 -8.67 -5.48
CA GLU A 37 4.53 -8.79 -6.94
C GLU A 37 4.99 -7.51 -7.65
N ASP A 38 5.65 -7.69 -8.82
CA ASP A 38 6.21 -6.58 -9.61
C ASP A 38 5.14 -5.53 -9.97
N GLU A 39 3.94 -5.97 -10.34
CA GLU A 39 2.83 -5.06 -10.69
C GLU A 39 2.39 -4.22 -9.50
N ARG A 40 2.19 -4.85 -8.34
CA ARG A 40 1.82 -4.16 -7.11
C ARG A 40 2.90 -3.17 -6.67
N ARG A 41 4.18 -3.54 -6.81
CA ARG A 41 5.29 -2.60 -6.58
C ARG A 41 5.26 -1.40 -7.51
N ARG A 42 4.98 -1.58 -8.81
CA ARG A 42 4.86 -0.46 -9.75
C ARG A 42 3.71 0.47 -9.38
N LEU A 43 2.58 -0.07 -8.93
CA LEU A 43 1.44 0.73 -8.49
C LEU A 43 1.77 1.53 -7.22
N ILE A 44 2.39 0.90 -6.22
CA ILE A 44 2.83 1.59 -5.00
C ILE A 44 3.85 2.69 -5.35
N ALA A 45 4.83 2.37 -6.19
CA ALA A 45 5.83 3.32 -6.66
C ALA A 45 5.18 4.56 -7.28
N MET A 46 4.23 4.35 -8.18
CA MET A 46 3.54 5.40 -8.92
C MET A 46 2.66 6.27 -8.02
N PHE A 47 1.87 5.67 -7.13
CA PHE A 47 0.85 6.39 -6.36
C PHE A 47 1.30 6.89 -4.99
N ASP A 48 2.25 6.23 -4.33
CA ASP A 48 2.68 6.59 -2.98
C ASP A 48 4.02 7.34 -2.97
N SER A 49 4.99 6.90 -3.79
CA SER A 49 6.31 7.54 -3.84
C SER A 49 6.47 8.59 -4.95
N CYS A 50 5.60 8.57 -5.97
CA CYS A 50 5.71 9.35 -7.20
C CYS A 50 7.10 9.21 -7.89
N LYS A 51 7.71 8.03 -7.79
CA LYS A 51 9.04 7.71 -8.35
C LYS A 51 8.98 6.45 -9.21
N PRO A 52 9.88 6.32 -10.19
CA PRO A 52 9.99 5.08 -10.95
C PRO A 52 10.54 3.95 -10.04
N LEU A 53 10.15 2.71 -10.36
CA LEU A 53 10.37 1.56 -9.48
C LEU A 53 11.86 1.31 -9.17
N ASP A 54 12.74 1.58 -10.14
CA ASP A 54 14.19 1.43 -10.05
C ASP A 54 14.87 2.46 -9.15
N GLU A 55 14.22 3.58 -8.86
CA GLU A 55 14.71 4.60 -7.92
C GLU A 55 14.27 4.35 -6.46
N ILE A 56 13.45 3.33 -6.21
CA ILE A 56 12.93 3.03 -4.87
C ILE A 56 13.90 2.13 -4.10
N ALA A 57 14.50 2.71 -3.07
CA ALA A 57 15.38 1.99 -2.15
C ALA A 57 14.62 1.00 -1.25
N GLU A 58 15.31 -0.06 -0.81
CA GLU A 58 14.72 -1.07 0.09
C GLU A 58 14.19 -0.50 1.41
N ALA A 59 14.81 0.57 1.91
CA ALA A 59 14.35 1.26 3.12
C ALA A 59 12.92 1.83 2.96
N TYR A 60 12.55 2.26 1.74
CA TYR A 60 11.20 2.74 1.47
C TYR A 60 10.18 1.61 1.60
N TRP A 61 10.46 0.43 1.03
CA TRP A 61 9.57 -0.73 1.17
C TRP A 61 9.37 -1.13 2.63
N THR A 62 10.48 -1.15 3.39
CA THR A 62 10.41 -1.43 4.83
C THR A 62 9.49 -0.44 5.54
N ASN A 63 9.67 0.87 5.33
CA ASN A 63 8.83 1.89 5.96
C ASN A 63 7.37 1.81 5.49
N TYR A 64 7.12 1.71 4.19
CA TYR A 64 5.79 1.67 3.59
C TYR A 64 4.92 0.54 4.18
N PHE A 65 5.49 -0.65 4.38
CA PHE A 65 4.76 -1.78 4.96
C PHE A 65 4.67 -1.67 6.50
N TRP A 66 5.70 -1.15 7.19
CA TRP A 66 5.66 -0.93 8.64
C TRP A 66 4.69 0.18 9.07
N GLU A 67 4.47 1.19 8.24
CA GLU A 67 3.42 2.20 8.46
C GLU A 67 2.02 1.59 8.52
N GLY A 68 1.81 0.40 7.92
CA GLY A 68 0.58 -0.38 8.06
C GLY A 68 0.25 -0.80 9.49
N GLN A 69 1.20 -0.66 10.42
CA GLN A 69 1.01 -0.88 11.86
C GLN A 69 0.31 0.31 12.55
N ILE A 70 0.35 1.50 11.94
CA ILE A 70 -0.36 2.71 12.39
C ILE A 70 -1.75 2.70 11.72
N ALA A 71 -2.66 1.94 12.32
CA ALA A 71 -3.97 1.70 11.73
C ALA A 71 -4.85 2.96 11.67
N GLY A 72 -5.42 3.21 10.50
CA GLY A 72 -6.74 3.81 10.28
C GLY A 72 -7.49 2.93 9.28
N GLU A 73 -8.79 2.73 9.47
CA GLU A 73 -9.61 2.00 8.48
C GLU A 73 -9.86 2.94 7.29
N LEU A 74 -9.60 2.45 6.06
CA LEU A 74 -9.87 3.22 4.85
C LEU A 74 -11.30 2.99 4.40
N ASP A 75 -12.09 4.05 4.24
CA ASP A 75 -13.49 3.96 3.80
C ASP A 75 -13.57 3.90 2.26
N PHE A 76 -13.32 2.70 1.71
CA PHE A 76 -13.42 2.46 0.27
C PHE A 76 -14.86 2.48 -0.25
N ASP A 77 -15.85 2.21 0.61
CA ASP A 77 -17.25 2.25 0.21
C ASP A 77 -17.69 3.67 -0.16
N LYS A 78 -17.24 4.65 0.61
CA LYS A 78 -17.48 6.06 0.28
C LYS A 78 -16.76 6.50 -1.00
N VAL A 79 -15.54 6.01 -1.26
CA VAL A 79 -14.86 6.24 -2.57
C VAL A 79 -15.72 5.65 -3.69
N LYS A 80 -16.19 4.41 -3.54
CA LYS A 80 -17.05 3.74 -4.51
C LYS A 80 -18.34 4.52 -4.77
N THR A 81 -19.00 5.04 -3.73
CA THR A 81 -20.21 5.87 -3.87
C THR A 81 -19.92 7.17 -4.65
N ILE A 82 -18.80 7.85 -4.36
CA ILE A 82 -18.41 9.08 -5.08
C ILE A 82 -18.11 8.75 -6.55
N MET A 83 -17.36 7.70 -6.82
CA MET A 83 -17.03 7.28 -8.19
C MET A 83 -18.29 6.88 -8.95
N SER A 84 -19.15 6.03 -8.39
CA SER A 84 -20.38 5.58 -9.05
C SER A 84 -21.40 6.69 -9.31
N SER A 85 -21.39 7.78 -8.53
CA SER A 85 -22.28 8.92 -8.76
C SER A 85 -21.72 9.94 -9.76
N LYS A 86 -20.39 10.04 -9.90
CA LYS A 86 -19.74 11.02 -10.76
C LYS A 86 -19.31 10.48 -12.13
N LEU A 87 -19.13 9.17 -12.27
CA LEU A 87 -18.59 8.56 -13.48
C LEU A 87 -19.69 7.94 -14.34
N SER A 88 -19.70 8.30 -15.63
CA SER A 88 -20.52 7.64 -16.63
C SER A 88 -19.74 7.52 -17.93
N ILE A 89 -19.84 6.37 -18.61
CA ILE A 89 -19.21 6.21 -19.93
C ILE A 89 -20.01 7.01 -20.95
N ASP A 90 -19.35 7.99 -21.57
CA ASP A 90 -19.93 8.76 -22.67
C ASP A 90 -19.86 7.96 -23.98
N THR A 91 -20.93 7.22 -24.28
CA THR A 91 -21.05 6.39 -25.48
C THR A 91 -21.21 7.18 -26.78
N ARG A 92 -21.29 8.52 -26.71
CA ARG A 92 -21.39 9.39 -27.90
C ARG A 92 -20.03 9.61 -28.57
N LEU A 93 -18.94 9.32 -27.86
CA LEU A 93 -17.59 9.37 -28.42
C LEU A 93 -17.41 8.21 -29.42
N ALA A 94 -16.68 8.44 -30.51
CA ALA A 94 -16.61 7.48 -31.61
C ALA A 94 -15.62 6.31 -31.36
N ASN A 95 -14.61 6.50 -30.51
CA ASN A 95 -13.55 5.52 -30.24
C ASN A 95 -13.53 5.09 -28.76
N ALA A 96 -13.34 3.79 -28.53
CA ALA A 96 -13.25 3.21 -27.18
C ALA A 96 -12.08 3.80 -26.37
N ASP A 97 -10.94 4.09 -26.98
CA ASP A 97 -9.80 4.70 -26.26
C ASP A 97 -10.14 6.10 -25.75
N SER A 98 -10.97 6.84 -26.50
CA SER A 98 -11.46 8.15 -26.08
C SER A 98 -12.45 8.04 -24.92
N HIS A 99 -13.22 6.95 -24.83
CA HIS A 99 -14.13 6.70 -23.70
C HIS A 99 -13.33 6.51 -22.43
N VAL A 100 -12.32 5.63 -22.48
CA VAL A 100 -11.47 5.30 -21.33
C VAL A 100 -10.66 6.52 -20.90
N SER A 101 -10.09 7.27 -21.84
CA SER A 101 -9.30 8.47 -21.54
C SER A 101 -10.14 9.54 -20.85
N LYS A 102 -11.36 9.80 -21.35
CA LYS A 102 -12.28 10.77 -20.74
C LYS A 102 -12.74 10.31 -19.35
N LEU A 103 -13.08 9.03 -19.21
CA LEU A 103 -13.51 8.46 -17.95
C LEU A 103 -12.40 8.53 -16.88
N ALA A 104 -11.16 8.19 -17.24
CA ALA A 104 -10.01 8.29 -16.34
C ALA A 104 -9.76 9.75 -15.92
N HIS A 105 -9.89 10.70 -16.85
CA HIS A 105 -9.76 12.12 -16.54
C HIS A 105 -10.84 12.61 -15.56
N GLU A 106 -12.10 12.20 -15.76
CA GLU A 106 -13.21 12.52 -14.87
C GLU A 106 -13.02 11.91 -13.47
N MET A 107 -12.45 10.70 -13.37
CA MET A 107 -12.05 10.09 -12.09
C MET A 107 -11.06 10.95 -11.33
N TYR A 108 -9.97 11.36 -11.99
CA TYR A 108 -8.95 12.17 -11.34
C TYR A 108 -9.51 13.53 -10.88
N GLN A 109 -10.33 14.20 -11.70
CA GLN A 109 -10.99 15.44 -11.30
C GLN A 109 -11.96 15.25 -10.13
N ALA A 110 -12.68 14.13 -10.10
CA ALA A 110 -13.63 13.81 -9.04
C ALA A 110 -12.92 13.58 -7.69
N LEU A 111 -11.75 12.93 -7.72
CA LEU A 111 -10.91 12.71 -6.55
C LEU A 111 -10.23 14.00 -6.06
N ASP A 112 -9.70 14.81 -6.97
CA ASP A 112 -8.96 16.05 -6.63
C ASP A 112 -9.87 17.10 -5.96
N LYS A 113 -11.16 17.10 -6.28
CA LYS A 113 -12.16 17.97 -5.63
C LYS A 113 -12.56 17.53 -4.22
N GLU A 114 -12.28 16.29 -3.83
CA GLU A 114 -12.58 15.77 -2.50
C GLU A 114 -11.34 15.89 -1.62
N THR A 115 -11.42 16.61 -0.50
CA THR A 115 -10.37 16.54 0.52
C THR A 115 -10.37 15.14 1.12
N MET A 116 -9.43 14.31 0.66
CA MET A 116 -9.23 12.90 1.02
C MET A 116 -8.99 12.65 2.52
N GLU A 117 -9.09 13.68 3.36
CA GLU A 117 -8.93 13.64 4.82
C GLU A 117 -9.90 12.67 5.51
N TRP A 118 -11.11 12.48 4.96
CA TRP A 118 -12.10 11.54 5.50
C TRP A 118 -11.74 10.07 5.25
N MET A 119 -10.79 9.75 4.37
CA MET A 119 -10.45 8.36 4.08
C MET A 119 -9.79 7.67 5.26
N VAL A 120 -9.08 8.39 6.12
CA VAL A 120 -8.44 7.79 7.29
C VAL A 120 -9.42 7.84 8.46
N GLN A 121 -10.10 6.73 8.74
CA GLN A 121 -10.79 6.60 10.03
C GLN A 121 -9.71 6.64 11.12
N LYS A 122 -9.79 7.63 12.02
CA LYS A 122 -8.91 7.73 13.19
C LYS A 122 -9.19 6.56 14.13
N ASN A 123 -8.55 5.42 13.90
CA ASN A 123 -8.46 4.40 14.94
C ASN A 123 -7.58 4.95 16.07
N PRO A 124 -7.97 4.79 17.35
CA PRO A 124 -7.09 5.13 18.45
C PRO A 124 -5.80 4.31 18.30
N LYS A 125 -4.67 5.00 18.22
CA LYS A 125 -3.34 4.37 18.17
C LYS A 125 -3.29 3.34 19.29
N LYS A 126 -3.24 2.05 18.95
CA LYS A 126 -2.90 1.02 19.94
C LYS A 126 -1.47 1.31 20.35
N LEU A 127 -1.31 1.91 21.54
CA LEU A 127 -0.02 2.07 22.19
C LEU A 127 0.52 0.65 22.41
N PHE A 128 1.38 0.18 21.51
CA PHE A 128 2.19 -0.98 21.80
C PHE A 128 3.12 -0.58 22.96
N SER A 129 2.76 -1.02 24.16
CA SER A 129 3.62 -0.97 25.34
C SER A 129 4.94 -1.63 24.96
N SER A 130 6.00 -0.83 24.87
CA SER A 130 7.39 -1.27 24.81
C SER A 130 7.73 -2.03 26.10
N LYS A 131 7.38 -3.32 26.15
CA LYS A 131 7.91 -4.24 27.16
C LYS A 131 8.91 -5.17 26.49
N ASN A 132 10.15 -4.97 26.92
CA ASN A 132 11.34 -5.81 26.77
C ASN A 132 11.97 -5.94 25.38
N ARG A 133 12.85 -4.98 25.06
CA ARG A 133 14.23 -5.33 24.68
C ARG A 133 15.11 -5.18 25.92
N ARG A 134 15.39 -6.29 26.60
CA ARG A 134 16.53 -6.43 27.51
C ARG A 134 17.13 -7.82 27.28
N ASN A 135 18.42 -7.79 26.99
CA ASN A 135 19.40 -8.86 26.76
C ASN A 135 19.32 -9.59 25.43
#